data_AF-A0A2S2DUX1-F1
#
_entry.id   AF-A0A2S2DUX1-F1
#
_cell.length_a   1.000
_cell.length_b   1.000
_cell.length_c   1.000
_cell.angle_alpha   90.00
_cell.angle_beta   90.00
_cell.angle_gamma   90.00
#
_symmetry.space_group_name_H-M   'P 1'
#
loop_
_entity.id
_entity.type
_entity.pdbx_description
1 polymer ?
#
loop_
_entity_poly.entity_id
_entity_poly.type
_entity_poly.pdbx_seq_one_letter_code
_entity_poly.pdbx_strand_id
1 'polypeptide(L)'
;MNSYSKSIQQGGIMTALLYAVFLYLNKDVPSQELLISSGYFLVLYAFIFTLGRPAVVEKLQDMYHLKKERALVVPLFLFLLLISHYLFHGINPFIGSSGLYFFLYLFPTLAFLAFPKQEASWSDLIILLLILIPSTIIHFPGNSDIPFDTDGFSSVQKIILILGAAYSFVVVRKLPDVGFYPTWKWSHMGVALGSWLSFLGFVYIAGIAWNFNISQPFAGFAWLLIPAAIRELIRVYIGTALFEELFFRGLIQNLLAKKIAILSNWKAYWTWGAILFTILSFYTGYAMYKDLFWFPGLISIVLFAGAYFLEKNHVAKAGTYTSLAITSMFFGLVHFHAGSVIFVGLASVAGWAYGYTYIKTKNVFYAALVHCLVNCSEFLFSLHTIK
;
A
#
# COMPACT_ATOMS: atom_id res chain seq x y z
N MET A 1 19.52 16.12 9.72
CA MET A 1 18.56 15.86 8.62
C MET A 1 19.28 16.04 7.29
N ASN A 2 18.99 15.24 6.26
CA ASN A 2 19.62 15.44 4.94
C ASN A 2 19.11 16.75 4.33
N SER A 3 19.99 17.50 3.66
CA SER A 3 19.57 18.71 2.94
C SER A 3 18.59 18.39 1.81
N TYR A 4 17.84 19.40 1.36
CA TYR A 4 16.94 19.28 0.20
C TYR A 4 17.68 18.73 -1.02
N SER A 5 18.83 19.32 -1.37
CA SER A 5 19.65 18.88 -2.52
C SER A 5 20.06 17.41 -2.42
N LYS A 6 20.53 16.97 -1.24
CA LYS A 6 20.90 15.56 -1.02
C LYS A 6 19.69 14.62 -1.13
N SER A 7 18.51 15.07 -0.70
CA SER A 7 17.27 14.29 -0.80
C SER A 7 16.85 14.08 -2.26
N ILE A 8 16.94 15.12 -3.08
CA ILE A 8 16.70 15.05 -4.53
C ILE A 8 17.75 14.17 -5.22
N GLN A 9 19.03 14.35 -4.91
CA GLN A 9 20.12 13.57 -5.49
C GLN A 9 19.95 12.07 -5.21
N GLN A 10 19.64 11.69 -3.96
CA GLN A 10 19.41 10.29 -3.61
C GLN A 10 18.21 9.69 -4.35
N GLY A 11 17.11 10.43 -4.47
CA GLY A 11 15.96 9.95 -5.25
C GLY A 11 16.27 9.84 -6.75
N GLY A 12 17.05 10.78 -7.29
CA GLY A 12 17.53 10.74 -8.68
C GLY A 12 18.41 9.53 -8.97
N ILE A 13 19.35 9.21 -8.07
CA ILE A 13 20.19 8.00 -8.17
C ILE A 13 19.32 6.74 -8.17
N MET A 14 18.37 6.62 -7.23
CA MET A 14 17.47 5.47 -7.18
C MET A 14 16.61 5.34 -8.45
N THR A 15 16.14 6.47 -8.98
CA THR A 15 15.37 6.52 -10.22
C THR A 15 16.22 6.06 -11.40
N ALA A 16 17.45 6.57 -11.52
CA ALA A 16 18.36 6.20 -12.60
C ALA A 16 18.75 4.71 -12.56
N LEU A 17 19.00 4.16 -11.37
CA LEU A 17 19.29 2.74 -11.20
C LEU A 17 18.10 1.88 -11.62
N LEU A 18 16.89 2.21 -11.15
CA LEU A 18 15.71 1.44 -11.54
C LEU A 18 15.35 1.63 -13.02
N TYR A 19 15.64 2.80 -13.58
CA TYR A 19 15.46 3.09 -15.00
C TYR A 19 16.39 2.25 -15.88
N ALA A 20 17.64 2.01 -15.46
CA ALA A 20 18.53 1.09 -16.18
C ALA A 20 17.96 -0.34 -16.20
N VAL A 21 17.38 -0.81 -15.09
CA VAL A 21 16.69 -2.10 -15.01
C VAL A 21 15.43 -2.10 -15.89
N PHE A 22 14.68 -1.00 -15.91
CA PHE A 22 13.51 -0.82 -16.77
C PHE A 22 13.86 -0.96 -18.25
N LEU A 23 14.92 -0.30 -18.73
CA LEU A 23 15.37 -0.41 -20.11
C LEU A 23 15.84 -1.83 -20.44
N TYR A 24 16.58 -2.47 -19.53
CA TYR A 24 17.06 -3.84 -19.72
C TYR A 24 15.91 -4.86 -19.83
N LEU A 25 14.92 -4.75 -18.93
CA LEU A 25 13.79 -5.68 -18.90
C LEU A 25 12.79 -5.41 -20.02
N ASN A 26 12.74 -4.22 -20.61
CA ASN A 26 11.78 -3.85 -21.67
C ASN A 26 12.45 -3.60 -23.03
N LYS A 27 13.65 -4.16 -23.26
CA LYS A 27 14.41 -3.98 -24.52
C LYS A 27 13.68 -4.46 -25.78
N ASP A 28 12.71 -5.37 -25.62
CA ASP A 28 11.95 -5.96 -26.72
C ASP A 28 10.69 -5.13 -27.09
N VAL A 29 10.39 -4.08 -26.30
CA VAL A 29 9.30 -3.14 -26.57
C VAL A 29 9.70 -2.18 -27.68
N PRO A 30 8.79 -1.77 -28.59
CA PRO A 30 9.10 -0.84 -29.67
C PRO A 30 9.79 0.44 -29.15
N SER A 31 10.85 0.88 -29.84
CA SER A 31 11.68 2.02 -29.38
C SER A 31 10.89 3.31 -29.16
N GLN A 32 9.84 3.54 -29.96
CA GLN A 32 8.96 4.70 -29.80
C GLN A 32 8.19 4.64 -28.48
N GLU A 33 7.62 3.47 -28.15
CA GLU A 33 6.90 3.25 -26.90
C GLU A 33 7.86 3.36 -25.71
N LEU A 34 9.04 2.73 -25.81
CA LEU A 34 10.06 2.81 -24.77
C LEU A 34 10.47 4.27 -24.51
N LEU A 35 10.59 5.11 -25.54
CA LEU A 35 10.93 6.52 -25.39
C LEU A 35 9.83 7.32 -24.66
N ILE A 36 8.56 7.11 -25.03
CA ILE A 36 7.42 7.77 -24.38
C ILE A 36 7.36 7.34 -22.91
N SER A 37 7.34 6.03 -22.67
CA SER A 37 7.28 5.45 -21.34
C SER A 37 8.47 5.84 -20.45
N SER A 38 9.65 6.06 -21.01
CA SER A 38 10.82 6.54 -20.28
C SER A 38 10.62 7.92 -19.65
N GLY A 39 9.94 8.83 -20.35
CA GLY A 39 9.62 10.16 -19.81
C GLY A 39 8.73 10.08 -18.58
N TYR A 40 7.66 9.30 -18.66
CA TYR A 40 6.74 9.06 -17.53
C TYR A 40 7.44 8.33 -16.39
N PHE A 41 8.23 7.30 -16.70
CA PHE A 41 8.99 6.55 -15.72
C PHE A 41 9.90 7.47 -14.89
N LEU A 42 10.76 8.25 -15.56
CA LEU A 42 11.73 9.10 -14.86
C LEU A 42 11.06 10.11 -13.93
N VAL A 43 9.96 10.73 -14.38
CA VAL A 43 9.24 11.72 -13.57
C VAL A 43 8.52 11.06 -12.39
N LEU A 44 7.72 10.04 -12.64
CA LEU A 44 6.89 9.42 -11.61
C LEU A 44 7.73 8.73 -10.53
N TYR A 45 8.80 8.02 -10.92
CA TYR A 45 9.66 7.33 -9.97
C TYR A 45 10.57 8.30 -9.20
N ALA A 46 10.99 9.41 -9.81
CA ALA A 46 11.65 10.47 -9.08
C ALA A 46 10.75 11.01 -7.96
N PHE A 47 9.44 11.19 -8.22
CA PHE A 47 8.48 11.57 -7.20
C PHE A 47 8.31 10.48 -6.13
N ILE A 48 8.17 9.20 -6.49
CA ILE A 48 8.07 8.09 -5.52
C ILE A 48 9.24 8.13 -4.53
N PHE A 49 10.47 8.37 -5.02
CA PHE A 49 11.67 8.32 -4.17
C PHE A 49 12.02 9.64 -3.45
N THR A 50 11.33 10.74 -3.74
CA THR A 50 11.64 12.06 -3.17
C THR A 50 10.49 12.71 -2.40
N LEU A 51 9.24 12.55 -2.82
CA LEU A 51 8.09 13.36 -2.39
C LEU A 51 7.89 13.37 -0.87
N GLY A 52 7.95 12.21 -0.22
CA GLY A 52 7.74 12.12 1.23
C GLY A 52 9.01 12.27 2.07
N ARG A 53 10.15 12.64 1.47
CA ARG A 53 11.38 12.90 2.25
C ARG A 53 11.20 14.18 3.09
N PRO A 54 11.61 14.20 4.37
CA PRO A 54 11.35 15.33 5.27
C PRO A 54 11.75 16.70 4.71
N ALA A 55 12.94 16.83 4.12
CA ALA A 55 13.41 18.10 3.55
C ALA A 55 12.65 18.56 2.30
N VAL A 56 12.08 17.61 1.53
CA VAL A 56 11.24 17.92 0.36
C VAL A 56 9.84 18.32 0.84
N VAL A 57 9.29 17.59 1.81
CA VAL A 57 8.01 17.90 2.45
C VAL A 57 8.04 19.29 3.08
N GLU A 58 9.07 19.63 3.84
CA GLU A 58 9.26 20.96 4.44
C GLU A 58 9.26 22.06 3.37
N LYS A 59 10.05 21.87 2.30
CA LYS A 59 10.10 22.84 1.20
C LYS A 59 8.75 23.02 0.50
N LEU A 60 8.03 21.93 0.25
CA LEU A 60 6.70 21.98 -0.36
C LEU A 60 5.68 22.63 0.58
N GLN A 61 5.81 22.41 1.89
CA GLN A 61 4.99 23.08 2.90
C GLN A 61 5.22 24.59 2.90
N ASP A 62 6.49 25.02 2.90
CA ASP A 62 6.85 26.45 2.80
C ASP A 62 6.26 27.09 1.54
N MET A 63 6.32 26.38 0.41
CA MET A 63 5.82 26.88 -0.88
C MET A 63 4.34 27.24 -0.84
N TYR A 64 3.48 26.42 -0.22
CA TYR A 64 2.04 26.72 -0.14
C TYR A 64 1.66 27.53 1.10
N HIS A 65 2.49 27.58 2.15
CA HIS A 65 2.32 28.54 3.23
C HIS A 65 2.34 29.98 2.72
N LEU A 66 3.16 30.26 1.69
CA LEU A 66 3.21 31.58 1.05
C LEU A 66 1.95 31.91 0.23
N LYS A 67 1.37 30.92 -0.46
CA LYS A 67 0.14 31.06 -1.27
C LYS A 67 -0.61 29.73 -1.30
N LYS A 68 -1.82 29.69 -0.74
CA LYS A 68 -2.59 28.44 -0.58
C LYS A 68 -2.88 27.75 -1.91
N GLU A 69 -3.04 28.52 -2.99
CA GLU A 69 -3.28 28.03 -4.35
C GLU A 69 -2.13 27.15 -4.85
N ARG A 70 -0.90 27.35 -4.34
CA ARG A 70 0.26 26.54 -4.71
C ARG A 70 0.16 25.09 -4.24
N ALA A 71 -0.72 24.78 -3.28
CA ALA A 71 -1.00 23.40 -2.90
C ALA A 71 -1.64 22.59 -4.05
N LEU A 72 -2.21 23.26 -5.07
CA LEU A 72 -2.79 22.57 -6.23
C LEU A 72 -1.77 22.25 -7.33
N VAL A 73 -0.54 22.78 -7.25
CA VAL A 73 0.47 22.59 -8.31
C VAL A 73 0.83 21.12 -8.51
N VAL A 74 1.12 20.40 -7.43
CA VAL A 74 1.50 18.98 -7.51
C VAL A 74 0.35 18.12 -8.03
N PRO A 75 -0.88 18.19 -7.50
CA PRO A 75 -1.95 17.36 -8.03
C PRO A 75 -2.37 17.79 -9.45
N LEU A 76 -2.36 19.07 -9.82
CA LEU A 76 -2.61 19.45 -11.22
C LEU A 76 -1.53 18.90 -12.16
N PHE A 77 -0.25 18.96 -11.76
CA PHE A 77 0.85 18.39 -12.54
C PHE A 77 0.69 16.87 -12.74
N LEU A 78 0.43 16.13 -11.66
CA LEU A 78 0.22 14.68 -11.74
C LEU A 78 -1.02 14.35 -12.60
N PHE A 79 -2.09 15.12 -12.52
CA PHE A 79 -3.25 14.95 -13.39
C PHE A 79 -2.93 15.20 -14.87
N LEU A 80 -2.15 16.24 -15.18
CA LEU A 80 -1.68 16.52 -16.53
C LEU A 80 -0.78 15.39 -17.07
N LEU A 81 0.04 14.76 -16.23
CA LEU A 81 0.80 13.56 -16.61
C LEU A 81 -0.14 12.40 -16.97
N LEU A 82 -1.18 12.15 -16.18
CA LEU A 82 -2.17 11.11 -16.48
C LEU A 82 -2.86 11.35 -17.83
N ILE A 83 -3.37 12.58 -18.03
CA ILE A 83 -4.06 12.93 -19.28
C ILE A 83 -3.12 12.81 -20.46
N SER A 84 -1.94 13.42 -20.39
CA SER A 84 -1.00 13.38 -21.50
C SER A 84 -0.62 11.95 -21.85
N HIS A 85 -0.44 11.08 -20.85
CA HIS A 85 -0.15 9.66 -21.08
C HIS A 85 -1.25 8.99 -21.90
N TYR A 86 -2.52 9.13 -21.50
CA TYR A 86 -3.63 8.55 -22.27
C TYR A 86 -3.75 9.17 -23.68
N LEU A 87 -3.58 10.49 -23.81
CA LEU A 87 -3.67 11.16 -25.11
C LEU A 87 -2.56 10.73 -26.09
N PHE A 88 -1.33 10.51 -25.62
CA PHE A 88 -0.25 9.98 -26.46
C PHE A 88 -0.56 8.57 -26.99
N HIS A 89 -1.36 7.79 -26.28
CA HIS A 89 -1.82 6.46 -26.69
C HIS A 89 -3.18 6.49 -27.39
N GLY A 90 -3.67 7.66 -27.80
CA GLY A 90 -4.93 7.81 -28.55
C GLY A 90 -6.20 7.55 -27.71
N ILE A 91 -6.08 7.52 -26.39
CA ILE A 91 -7.19 7.25 -25.48
C ILE A 91 -7.71 8.57 -24.92
N ASN A 92 -9.03 8.77 -25.00
CA ASN A 92 -9.67 9.93 -24.39
C ASN A 92 -9.95 9.66 -22.89
N PRO A 93 -9.27 10.37 -21.96
CA PRO A 93 -9.41 10.13 -20.52
C PRO A 93 -10.70 10.70 -19.91
N PHE A 94 -11.58 11.31 -20.72
CA PHE A 94 -12.84 11.90 -20.28
C PHE A 94 -14.08 11.09 -20.68
N ILE A 95 -13.91 9.89 -21.23
CA ILE A 95 -15.02 9.02 -21.61
C ILE A 95 -15.53 8.21 -20.41
N GLY A 96 -16.83 8.29 -20.14
CA GLY A 96 -17.47 7.49 -19.10
C GLY A 96 -17.03 7.91 -17.69
N SER A 97 -16.80 6.93 -16.82
CA SER A 97 -16.45 7.17 -15.41
C SER A 97 -15.05 7.76 -15.19
N SER A 98 -14.14 7.64 -16.15
CA SER A 98 -12.76 8.17 -16.02
C SER A 98 -12.73 9.70 -15.93
N GLY A 99 -13.71 10.39 -16.53
CA GLY A 99 -13.84 11.85 -16.41
C GLY A 99 -14.05 12.33 -14.96
N LEU A 100 -14.60 11.48 -14.08
CA LEU A 100 -14.77 11.80 -12.65
C LEU A 100 -13.45 11.76 -11.87
N TYR A 101 -12.41 11.15 -12.43
CA TYR A 101 -11.14 10.96 -11.74
C TYR A 101 -10.44 12.27 -11.41
N PHE A 102 -10.63 13.32 -12.24
CA PHE A 102 -10.13 14.66 -11.94
C PHE A 102 -10.61 15.16 -10.57
N PHE A 103 -11.91 15.00 -10.31
CA PHE A 103 -12.53 15.44 -9.07
C PHE A 103 -12.00 14.63 -7.90
N LEU A 104 -11.94 13.30 -8.02
CA LEU A 104 -11.42 12.43 -6.97
C LEU A 104 -9.95 12.71 -6.63
N TYR A 105 -9.18 13.07 -7.65
CA TYR A 105 -7.75 13.31 -7.49
C TYR A 105 -7.45 14.64 -6.79
N LEU A 106 -8.19 15.71 -7.14
CA LEU A 106 -8.03 17.02 -6.49
C LEU A 106 -8.72 17.10 -5.13
N PHE A 107 -9.79 16.34 -4.94
CA PHE A 107 -10.63 16.37 -3.74
C PHE A 107 -9.88 16.35 -2.41
N PRO A 108 -8.95 15.41 -2.12
CA PRO A 108 -8.25 15.40 -0.83
C PRO A 108 -7.50 16.70 -0.55
N THR A 109 -6.80 17.24 -1.55
CA THR A 109 -6.06 18.49 -1.42
C THR A 109 -7.00 19.64 -1.11
N LEU A 110 -8.10 19.75 -1.87
CA LEU A 110 -9.11 20.79 -1.68
C LEU A 110 -9.81 20.66 -0.31
N ALA A 111 -10.15 19.44 0.11
CA ALA A 111 -10.79 19.18 1.39
C ALA A 111 -9.90 19.58 2.57
N PHE A 112 -8.59 19.27 2.51
CA PHE A 112 -7.66 19.66 3.57
C PHE A 112 -7.35 21.17 3.59
N LEU A 113 -7.42 21.85 2.45
CA LEU A 113 -7.34 23.30 2.40
C LEU A 113 -8.59 23.99 2.97
N ALA A 114 -9.77 23.43 2.70
CA ALA A 114 -11.04 23.95 3.19
C ALA A 114 -11.26 23.67 4.69
N PHE A 115 -10.83 22.51 5.17
CA PHE A 115 -11.02 22.05 6.55
C PHE A 115 -9.68 21.72 7.23
N PRO A 116 -8.80 22.72 7.45
CA PRO A 116 -7.50 22.50 8.06
C PRO A 116 -7.67 22.04 9.52
N LYS A 117 -6.92 21.00 9.90
CA LYS A 117 -6.90 20.44 11.26
C LYS A 117 -5.48 20.18 11.74
N GLN A 118 -5.26 20.34 13.04
CA GLN A 118 -3.97 20.05 13.65
C GLN A 118 -3.85 18.55 13.99
N GLU A 119 -4.88 17.98 14.62
CA GLU A 119 -4.88 16.59 15.09
C GLU A 119 -5.61 15.64 14.14
N ALA A 120 -5.24 14.36 14.18
CA ALA A 120 -5.91 13.30 13.42
C ALA A 120 -7.40 13.21 13.79
N SER A 121 -8.25 13.13 12.76
CA SER A 121 -9.70 13.25 12.91
C SER A 121 -10.45 12.27 12.02
N TRP A 122 -11.71 11.99 12.37
CA TRP A 122 -12.57 11.10 11.58
C TRP A 122 -12.83 11.62 10.15
N SER A 123 -12.80 12.94 9.95
CA SER A 123 -12.90 13.49 8.59
C SER A 123 -11.72 13.11 7.71
N ASP A 124 -10.53 12.88 8.29
CA ASP A 124 -9.36 12.43 7.50
C ASP A 124 -9.59 11.00 6.98
N LEU A 125 -10.19 10.13 7.79
CA LEU A 125 -10.57 8.77 7.38
C LEU A 125 -11.69 8.79 6.34
N ILE A 126 -12.69 9.67 6.49
CA ILE A 126 -13.76 9.83 5.49
C ILE A 126 -13.18 10.31 4.15
N ILE A 127 -12.32 11.33 4.16
CA ILE A 127 -11.64 11.82 2.95
C ILE A 127 -10.84 10.69 2.30
N LEU A 128 -10.11 9.90 3.10
CA LEU A 128 -9.36 8.74 2.61
C LEU A 128 -10.26 7.72 1.90
N LEU A 129 -11.37 7.31 2.54
CA LEU A 129 -12.30 6.34 1.98
C LEU A 129 -13.00 6.85 0.71
N LEU A 130 -13.29 8.15 0.63
CA LEU A 130 -13.85 8.81 -0.55
C LEU A 130 -12.91 8.83 -1.75
N ILE A 131 -11.61 8.58 -1.56
CA ILE A 131 -10.65 8.43 -2.66
C ILE A 131 -10.41 6.95 -2.93
N LEU A 132 -10.17 6.17 -1.87
CA LEU A 132 -9.81 4.76 -1.99
C LEU A 132 -10.94 3.95 -2.63
N ILE A 133 -12.18 4.06 -2.16
CA ILE A 133 -13.29 3.25 -2.66
C ILE A 133 -13.54 3.56 -4.15
N PRO A 134 -13.74 4.82 -4.58
CA PRO A 134 -13.96 5.10 -5.99
C PRO A 134 -12.78 4.72 -6.87
N SER A 135 -11.54 4.81 -6.38
CA SER A 135 -10.36 4.40 -7.15
C SER A 135 -10.33 2.90 -7.50
N THR A 136 -11.03 2.07 -6.74
CA THR A 136 -11.19 0.63 -7.02
C THR A 136 -12.36 0.31 -7.94
N ILE A 137 -13.28 1.26 -8.15
CA ILE A 137 -14.51 1.07 -8.93
C ILE A 137 -14.41 1.76 -10.29
N ILE A 138 -13.67 2.86 -10.40
CA ILE A 138 -13.51 3.60 -11.65
C ILE A 138 -12.54 2.88 -12.56
N HIS A 139 -13.09 2.39 -13.66
CA HIS A 139 -12.33 1.81 -14.75
C HIS A 139 -11.90 2.91 -15.73
N PHE A 140 -10.62 2.91 -16.06
CA PHE A 140 -10.10 3.66 -17.19
C PHE A 140 -10.09 2.78 -18.44
N PRO A 141 -10.29 3.38 -19.63
CA PRO A 141 -10.07 2.67 -20.88
C PRO A 141 -8.59 2.34 -21.09
N GLY A 142 -8.29 1.08 -21.40
CA GLY A 142 -6.94 0.58 -21.69
C GLY A 142 -6.08 0.30 -20.44
N ASN A 143 -4.92 -0.32 -20.65
CA ASN A 143 -3.95 -0.59 -19.59
C ASN A 143 -2.87 0.52 -19.56
N SER A 144 -2.87 1.35 -18.52
CA SER A 144 -1.90 2.44 -18.36
C SER A 144 -0.56 2.01 -17.75
N ASP A 145 -0.19 0.74 -17.92
CA ASP A 145 1.11 0.21 -17.54
C ASP A 145 2.26 0.95 -18.21
N ILE A 146 3.44 0.86 -17.60
CA ILE A 146 4.69 1.45 -18.11
C ILE A 146 5.66 0.29 -18.37
N PRO A 147 5.90 -0.12 -19.63
CA PRO A 147 5.36 0.44 -20.88
C PRO A 147 3.88 0.16 -21.17
N PHE A 148 3.26 0.95 -22.05
CA PHE A 148 1.82 0.89 -22.32
C PHE A 148 1.37 -0.47 -22.86
N ASP A 149 0.25 -0.97 -22.34
CA ASP A 149 -0.34 -2.28 -22.72
C ASP A 149 0.63 -3.46 -22.60
N THR A 150 1.54 -3.41 -21.63
CA THR A 150 2.47 -4.50 -21.29
C THR A 150 2.34 -4.92 -19.83
N ASP A 151 2.96 -6.05 -19.46
CA ASP A 151 3.20 -6.44 -18.06
C ASP A 151 4.34 -5.62 -17.41
N GLY A 152 4.23 -4.29 -17.49
CA GLY A 152 5.26 -3.34 -17.07
C GLY A 152 5.52 -3.30 -15.56
N PHE A 153 6.26 -2.29 -15.09
CA PHE A 153 6.63 -2.18 -13.67
C PHE A 153 5.49 -1.69 -12.76
N SER A 154 4.49 -1.01 -13.31
CA SER A 154 3.24 -0.56 -12.68
C SER A 154 2.50 0.31 -13.71
N SER A 155 1.32 0.81 -13.34
CA SER A 155 0.55 1.77 -14.15
C SER A 155 0.72 3.21 -13.70
N VAL A 156 0.69 4.11 -14.68
CA VAL A 156 0.68 5.57 -14.49
C VAL A 156 -0.47 5.97 -13.56
N GLN A 157 -1.66 5.39 -13.75
CA GLN A 157 -2.82 5.68 -12.91
C GLN A 157 -2.57 5.34 -11.44
N LYS A 158 -2.08 4.13 -11.14
CA LYS A 158 -1.82 3.70 -9.75
C LYS A 158 -0.73 4.55 -9.11
N ILE A 159 0.38 4.80 -9.82
CA ILE A 159 1.47 5.62 -9.28
C ILE A 159 0.98 7.05 -8.97
N ILE A 160 0.20 7.64 -9.85
CA ILE A 160 -0.38 8.98 -9.63
C ILE A 160 -1.29 8.97 -8.40
N LEU A 161 -2.11 7.93 -8.20
CA LEU A 161 -2.94 7.80 -7.01
C LEU A 161 -2.11 7.71 -5.72
N ILE A 162 -1.04 6.91 -5.72
CA ILE A 162 -0.08 6.81 -4.61
C ILE A 162 0.50 8.19 -4.30
N LEU A 163 1.01 8.89 -5.32
CA LEU A 163 1.68 10.19 -5.17
C LEU A 163 0.69 11.28 -4.74
N GLY A 164 -0.53 11.27 -5.27
CA GLY A 164 -1.60 12.18 -4.86
C GLY A 164 -1.98 12.00 -3.40
N ALA A 165 -2.23 10.75 -2.98
CA ALA A 165 -2.52 10.44 -1.59
C ALA A 165 -1.35 10.82 -0.67
N ALA A 166 -0.12 10.44 -1.02
CA ALA A 166 1.07 10.82 -0.27
C ALA A 166 1.22 12.35 -0.16
N TYR A 167 1.05 13.08 -1.26
CA TYR A 167 1.12 14.54 -1.25
C TYR A 167 0.04 15.15 -0.35
N SER A 168 -1.24 14.81 -0.57
CA SER A 168 -2.33 15.43 0.17
C SER A 168 -2.27 15.11 1.67
N PHE A 169 -1.90 13.88 2.06
CA PHE A 169 -1.83 13.50 3.46
C PHE A 169 -0.52 13.93 4.15
N VAL A 170 0.63 13.82 3.50
CA VAL A 170 1.93 14.14 4.11
C VAL A 170 2.25 15.64 4.02
N VAL A 171 2.01 16.26 2.87
CA VAL A 171 2.42 17.65 2.61
C VAL A 171 1.32 18.62 3.02
N VAL A 172 0.09 18.44 2.55
CA VAL A 172 -1.01 19.40 2.77
C VAL A 172 -1.64 19.20 4.15
N ARG A 173 -2.06 17.98 4.47
CA ARG A 173 -2.66 17.63 5.76
C ARG A 173 -1.66 17.55 6.91
N LYS A 174 -0.37 17.38 6.60
CA LYS A 174 0.73 17.25 7.58
C LYS A 174 0.56 16.06 8.53
N LEU A 175 0.04 14.94 8.04
CA LEU A 175 -0.07 13.72 8.82
C LEU A 175 1.32 13.18 9.15
N PRO A 176 1.73 13.10 10.43
CA PRO A 176 3.06 12.62 10.78
C PRO A 176 3.15 11.11 10.66
N ASP A 177 4.38 10.61 10.54
CA ASP A 177 4.74 9.19 10.57
C ASP A 177 4.19 8.31 9.42
N VAL A 178 3.67 8.89 8.33
CA VAL A 178 3.24 8.11 7.15
C VAL A 178 4.39 7.29 6.57
N GLY A 179 5.61 7.81 6.58
CA GLY A 179 6.80 7.04 6.23
C GLY A 179 6.97 6.74 4.72
N PHE A 180 6.36 7.56 3.85
CA PHE A 180 6.41 7.41 2.39
C PHE A 180 7.72 7.96 1.79
N TYR A 181 8.84 7.31 2.10
CA TYR A 181 10.12 7.57 1.42
C TYR A 181 11.06 6.38 1.61
N PRO A 182 11.86 6.03 0.59
CA PRO A 182 12.82 4.94 0.73
C PRO A 182 13.92 5.31 1.71
N THR A 183 14.26 4.39 2.61
CA THR A 183 15.41 4.51 3.50
C THR A 183 16.12 3.17 3.61
N TRP A 184 17.45 3.19 3.69
CA TRP A 184 18.23 2.00 3.94
C TRP A 184 18.69 1.97 5.40
N LYS A 185 18.25 0.96 6.16
CA LYS A 185 18.71 0.67 7.52
C LYS A 185 18.68 -0.83 7.76
N TRP A 186 19.82 -1.40 8.14
CA TRP A 186 19.93 -2.83 8.43
C TRP A 186 19.00 -3.30 9.54
N SER A 187 18.78 -2.48 10.57
CA SER A 187 17.81 -2.79 11.63
C SER A 187 16.38 -2.89 11.12
N HIS A 188 15.99 -2.02 10.17
CA HIS A 188 14.66 -2.08 9.56
C HIS A 188 14.52 -3.31 8.66
N MET A 189 15.58 -3.64 7.92
CA MET A 189 15.63 -4.87 7.10
C MET A 189 15.48 -6.12 7.97
N GLY A 190 16.18 -6.19 9.11
CA GLY A 190 16.05 -7.30 10.06
C GLY A 190 14.63 -7.48 10.59
N VAL A 191 13.91 -6.38 10.86
CA VAL A 191 12.49 -6.42 11.26
C VAL A 191 11.60 -6.93 10.12
N ALA A 192 11.82 -6.45 8.90
CA ALA A 192 11.04 -6.88 7.73
C ALA A 192 11.23 -8.38 7.46
N LEU A 193 12.49 -8.85 7.40
CA LEU A 193 12.81 -10.26 7.21
C LEU A 193 12.28 -11.13 8.35
N GLY A 194 12.43 -10.69 9.61
CA GLY A 194 11.88 -11.41 10.76
C GLY A 194 10.36 -11.54 10.71
N SER A 195 9.66 -10.49 10.27
CA SER A 195 8.19 -10.51 10.13
C SER A 195 7.74 -11.42 9.00
N TRP A 196 8.44 -11.40 7.86
CA TRP A 196 8.19 -12.32 6.75
C TRP A 196 8.43 -13.78 7.15
N LEU A 197 9.58 -14.10 7.76
CA LEU A 197 9.90 -15.44 8.23
C LEU A 197 8.92 -15.95 9.29
N SER A 198 8.44 -15.07 10.18
CA SER A 198 7.42 -15.41 11.17
C SER A 198 6.09 -15.76 10.50
N PHE A 199 5.69 -15.02 9.47
CA PHE A 199 4.51 -15.36 8.66
C PHE A 199 4.68 -16.70 7.96
N LEU A 200 5.84 -16.95 7.34
CA LEU A 200 6.13 -18.24 6.69
C LEU A 200 6.07 -19.41 7.67
N GLY A 201 6.67 -19.26 8.86
CA GLY A 201 6.59 -20.26 9.91
C GLY A 201 5.16 -20.52 10.35
N PHE A 202 4.34 -19.48 10.49
CA PHE A 202 2.92 -19.62 10.78
C PHE A 202 2.17 -20.38 9.69
N VAL A 203 2.34 -20.00 8.41
CA VAL A 203 1.69 -20.68 7.27
C VAL A 203 2.10 -22.14 7.18
N TYR A 204 3.38 -22.46 7.42
CA TYR A 204 3.87 -23.84 7.41
C TYR A 204 3.23 -24.69 8.52
N ILE A 205 3.19 -24.17 9.75
CA ILE A 205 2.55 -24.86 10.89
C ILE A 205 1.05 -25.03 10.66
N ALA A 206 0.39 -23.96 10.22
CA ALA A 206 -1.02 -23.97 9.82
C ALA A 206 -1.30 -25.02 8.75
N GLY A 207 -0.44 -25.10 7.73
CA GLY A 207 -0.59 -26.05 6.64
C GLY A 207 -0.45 -27.50 7.07
N ILE A 208 0.47 -27.81 7.98
CA ILE A 208 0.56 -29.15 8.59
C ILE A 208 -0.68 -29.44 9.44
N ALA A 209 -1.06 -28.50 10.30
CA ALA A 209 -2.17 -28.68 11.24
C ALA A 209 -3.52 -28.88 10.53
N TRP A 210 -3.71 -28.23 9.38
CA TRP A 210 -4.96 -28.27 8.61
C TRP A 210 -4.84 -29.04 7.29
N ASN A 211 -3.76 -29.79 7.09
CA ASN A 211 -3.50 -30.62 5.92
C ASN A 211 -3.63 -29.86 4.57
N PHE A 212 -3.14 -28.63 4.53
CA PHE A 212 -2.96 -27.89 3.28
C PHE A 212 -1.90 -28.61 2.45
N ASN A 213 -2.20 -28.92 1.20
CA ASN A 213 -1.29 -29.67 0.33
C ASN A 213 -0.09 -28.80 -0.09
N ILE A 214 0.90 -28.63 0.79
CA ILE A 214 2.15 -27.91 0.53
C ILE A 214 3.18 -28.89 -0.02
N SER A 215 2.82 -29.62 -1.08
CA SER A 215 3.74 -30.54 -1.73
C SER A 215 4.29 -29.88 -2.99
N GLN A 216 5.58 -29.55 -2.98
CA GLN A 216 6.39 -28.99 -4.08
C GLN A 216 6.50 -27.45 -4.18
N PRO A 217 7.06 -26.76 -3.17
CA PRO A 217 7.63 -25.43 -3.40
C PRO A 217 8.65 -25.54 -4.54
N PHE A 218 8.55 -24.70 -5.56
CA PHE A 218 9.46 -24.63 -6.73
C PHE A 218 9.30 -25.68 -7.86
N ALA A 219 8.28 -26.55 -7.86
CA ALA A 219 8.02 -27.38 -9.04
C ALA A 219 7.69 -26.49 -10.25
N GLY A 220 8.66 -26.31 -11.16
CA GLY A 220 8.55 -25.46 -12.35
C GLY A 220 9.44 -24.22 -12.36
N PHE A 221 10.21 -23.93 -11.29
CA PHE A 221 11.15 -22.80 -11.32
C PHE A 221 12.39 -23.15 -12.16
N ALA A 222 12.43 -22.64 -13.40
CA ALA A 222 13.60 -22.72 -14.26
C ALA A 222 14.45 -21.44 -14.12
N TRP A 223 15.78 -21.58 -14.08
CA TRP A 223 16.73 -20.46 -14.05
C TRP A 223 16.50 -19.43 -15.18
N LEU A 224 15.92 -19.87 -16.30
CA LEU A 224 15.53 -19.04 -17.45
C LEU A 224 14.45 -17.98 -17.11
N LEU A 225 13.69 -18.17 -16.02
CA LEU A 225 12.59 -17.29 -15.61
C LEU A 225 13.02 -16.15 -14.67
N ILE A 226 14.31 -16.05 -14.31
CA ILE A 226 14.81 -15.01 -13.39
C ILE A 226 14.45 -13.59 -13.85
N PRO A 227 14.63 -13.19 -15.13
CA PRO A 227 14.26 -11.84 -15.57
C PRO A 227 12.76 -11.55 -15.40
N ALA A 228 11.91 -12.54 -15.68
CA ALA A 228 10.47 -12.44 -15.47
C ALA A 228 10.14 -12.34 -13.97
N ALA A 229 10.77 -13.15 -13.11
CA ALA A 229 10.58 -13.08 -11.67
C ALA A 229 11.02 -11.74 -11.06
N ILE A 230 12.12 -11.14 -11.55
CA ILE A 230 12.56 -9.80 -11.13
C ILE A 230 11.55 -8.75 -11.57
N ARG A 231 11.04 -8.83 -12.82
CA ARG A 231 10.00 -7.93 -13.32
C ARG A 231 8.76 -8.00 -12.45
N GLU A 232 8.30 -9.22 -12.15
CA GLU A 232 7.15 -9.48 -11.29
C GLU A 232 7.35 -8.93 -9.87
N LEU A 233 8.54 -9.14 -9.28
CA LEU A 233 8.84 -8.63 -7.95
C LEU A 233 8.76 -7.09 -7.91
N ILE A 234 9.29 -6.41 -8.92
CA ILE A 234 9.21 -4.94 -9.02
C ILE A 234 7.75 -4.52 -9.21
N ARG A 235 7.03 -5.21 -10.10
CA ARG A 235 5.61 -4.95 -10.39
C ARG A 235 4.75 -5.07 -9.15
N VAL A 236 4.87 -6.17 -8.42
CA VAL A 236 4.16 -6.41 -7.17
C VAL A 236 4.58 -5.40 -6.11
N TYR A 237 5.88 -5.14 -5.96
CA TYR A 237 6.37 -4.22 -4.94
C TYR A 237 5.82 -2.79 -5.12
N ILE A 238 5.85 -2.25 -6.34
CA ILE A 238 5.47 -0.86 -6.61
C ILE A 238 3.99 -0.72 -6.94
N GLY A 239 3.47 -1.60 -7.79
CA GLY A 239 2.11 -1.53 -8.30
C GLY A 239 1.04 -2.01 -7.32
N THR A 240 1.39 -2.90 -6.39
CA THR A 240 0.42 -3.50 -5.46
C THR A 240 0.81 -3.21 -4.02
N ALA A 241 1.96 -3.71 -3.57
CA ALA A 241 2.36 -3.63 -2.17
C ALA A 241 2.56 -2.19 -1.69
N LEU A 242 3.26 -1.34 -2.44
CA LEU A 242 3.46 0.05 -2.04
C LEU A 242 2.15 0.85 -2.03
N PHE A 243 1.25 0.58 -2.98
CA PHE A 243 -0.10 1.15 -2.98
C PHE A 243 -0.85 0.75 -1.72
N GLU A 244 -1.03 -0.55 -1.49
CA GLU A 244 -1.81 -1.05 -0.37
C GLU A 244 -1.20 -0.65 0.98
N GLU A 245 0.11 -0.77 1.15
CA GLU A 245 0.75 -0.43 2.42
C GLU A 245 0.77 1.08 2.70
N LEU A 246 0.74 1.95 1.67
CA LEU A 246 0.48 3.38 1.88
C LEU A 246 -0.92 3.58 2.48
N PHE A 247 -1.96 3.03 1.85
CA PHE A 247 -3.35 3.24 2.29
C PHE A 247 -3.63 2.56 3.64
N PHE A 248 -3.28 1.28 3.79
CA PHE A 248 -3.55 0.53 5.01
C PHE A 248 -2.65 0.95 6.16
N ARG A 249 -1.33 1.07 5.97
CA ARG A 249 -0.41 1.33 7.11
C ARG A 249 -0.13 2.81 7.27
N GLY A 250 0.34 3.45 6.20
CA GLY A 250 0.73 4.85 6.22
C GLY A 250 -0.43 5.77 6.59
N LEU A 251 -1.66 5.43 6.16
CA LEU A 251 -2.85 6.26 6.33
C LEU A 251 -3.85 5.66 7.34
N ILE A 252 -4.51 4.52 7.08
CA ILE A 252 -5.58 3.97 7.96
C ILE A 252 -5.06 3.63 9.36
N GLN A 253 -4.07 2.72 9.46
CA GLN A 253 -3.53 2.25 10.74
C GLN A 253 -2.93 3.42 11.53
N ASN A 254 -2.26 4.33 10.83
CA ASN A 254 -1.65 5.53 11.41
C ASN A 254 -2.70 6.50 11.99
N LEU A 255 -3.73 6.84 11.20
CA LEU A 255 -4.83 7.70 11.64
C LEU A 255 -5.57 7.09 12.83
N LEU A 256 -5.89 5.80 12.76
CA LEU A 256 -6.55 5.08 13.86
C LEU A 256 -5.69 5.06 15.12
N ALA A 257 -4.39 4.73 15.02
CA ALA A 257 -3.48 4.72 16.17
C ALA A 257 -3.43 6.10 16.85
N LYS A 258 -3.28 7.17 16.07
CA LYS A 258 -3.24 8.54 16.59
C LYS A 258 -4.58 8.93 17.22
N LYS A 259 -5.71 8.58 16.60
CA LYS A 259 -7.04 8.92 17.11
C LYS A 259 -7.35 8.22 18.43
N ILE A 260 -7.01 6.93 18.54
CA ILE A 260 -7.19 6.14 19.76
C ILE A 260 -6.30 6.69 20.87
N ALA A 261 -5.04 7.03 20.56
CA ALA A 261 -4.10 7.61 21.51
C ALA A 261 -4.59 8.96 22.08
N ILE A 262 -5.12 9.85 21.23
CA ILE A 262 -5.66 11.16 21.66
C ILE A 262 -6.83 10.97 22.65
N LEU A 263 -7.73 10.04 22.36
CA LEU A 263 -8.89 9.78 23.21
C LEU A 263 -8.55 8.92 24.44
N SER A 264 -7.36 8.32 24.49
CA SER A 264 -6.91 7.37 25.52
C SER A 264 -7.90 6.22 25.79
N ASN A 265 -8.75 5.88 24.81
CA ASN A 265 -9.86 4.95 24.98
C ASN A 265 -9.69 3.70 24.11
N TRP A 266 -8.52 3.05 24.19
CA TRP A 266 -8.25 1.86 23.38
C TRP A 266 -9.22 0.70 23.67
N LYS A 267 -9.73 0.58 24.91
CA LYS A 267 -10.68 -0.48 25.28
C LYS A 267 -11.96 -0.39 24.46
N ALA A 268 -12.55 0.79 24.28
CA ALA A 268 -13.77 0.93 23.50
C ALA A 268 -13.55 0.57 22.02
N TYR A 269 -12.44 1.05 21.42
CA TYR A 269 -12.10 0.72 20.04
C TYR A 269 -11.78 -0.76 19.87
N TRP A 270 -11.12 -1.37 20.85
CA TRP A 270 -10.85 -2.79 20.88
C TRP A 270 -12.14 -3.59 20.95
N THR A 271 -13.07 -3.26 21.87
CA THR A 271 -14.34 -3.98 22.03
C THR A 271 -15.19 -3.91 20.77
N TRP A 272 -15.43 -2.69 20.25
CA TRP A 272 -16.26 -2.51 19.06
C TRP A 272 -15.58 -3.05 17.80
N GLY A 273 -14.26 -2.89 17.69
CA GLY A 273 -13.47 -3.49 16.62
C GLY A 273 -13.56 -5.02 16.64
N ALA A 274 -13.34 -5.64 17.80
CA ALA A 274 -13.39 -7.08 17.96
C ALA A 274 -14.78 -7.63 17.61
N ILE A 275 -15.85 -7.02 18.14
CA ILE A 275 -17.24 -7.42 17.84
C ILE A 275 -17.50 -7.31 16.33
N LEU A 276 -17.26 -6.14 15.74
CA LEU A 276 -17.57 -5.89 14.33
C LEU A 276 -16.79 -6.83 13.41
N PHE A 277 -15.47 -6.88 13.56
CA PHE A 277 -14.62 -7.67 12.67
C PHE A 277 -14.78 -9.17 12.89
N THR A 278 -15.09 -9.63 14.11
CA THR A 278 -15.37 -11.06 14.33
C THR A 278 -16.68 -11.46 13.65
N ILE A 279 -17.75 -10.67 13.80
CA ILE A 279 -19.03 -10.93 13.13
C ILE A 279 -18.87 -10.93 11.61
N LEU A 280 -18.21 -9.89 11.07
CA LEU A 280 -17.95 -9.81 9.63
C LEU A 280 -17.11 -10.98 9.14
N SER A 281 -16.12 -11.44 9.92
CA SER A 281 -15.26 -12.56 9.53
C SER A 281 -16.00 -13.89 9.49
N PHE A 282 -16.86 -14.18 10.47
CA PHE A 282 -17.73 -15.35 10.43
C PHE A 282 -18.74 -15.28 9.28
N TYR A 283 -19.33 -14.10 9.04
CA TYR A 283 -20.24 -13.89 7.93
C TYR A 283 -19.55 -14.10 6.58
N THR A 284 -18.35 -13.52 6.40
CA THR A 284 -17.51 -13.72 5.21
C THR A 284 -17.18 -15.19 5.01
N GLY A 285 -16.71 -15.88 6.05
CA GLY A 285 -16.45 -17.31 5.96
C GLY A 285 -17.70 -18.11 5.55
N TYR A 286 -18.85 -17.80 6.15
CA TYR A 286 -20.11 -18.49 5.85
C TYR A 286 -20.60 -18.23 4.43
N ALA A 287 -20.43 -17.01 3.94
CA ALA A 287 -20.82 -16.61 2.59
C ALA A 287 -19.94 -17.23 1.50
N MET A 288 -18.67 -17.51 1.79
CA MET A 288 -17.71 -18.08 0.84
C MET A 288 -17.70 -19.61 0.87
N TYR A 289 -17.46 -20.22 2.04
CA TYR A 289 -17.32 -21.66 2.18
C TYR A 289 -17.75 -22.15 3.57
N LYS A 290 -18.91 -22.80 3.62
CA LYS A 290 -19.59 -23.15 4.89
C LYS A 290 -18.78 -24.05 5.80
N ASP A 291 -17.96 -24.97 5.28
CA ASP A 291 -17.24 -25.92 6.15
C ASP A 291 -16.05 -25.28 6.88
N LEU A 292 -15.50 -24.18 6.33
CA LEU A 292 -14.40 -23.40 6.92
C LEU A 292 -14.83 -22.00 7.35
N PHE A 293 -16.13 -21.77 7.54
CA PHE A 293 -16.66 -20.45 7.90
C PHE A 293 -16.03 -19.86 9.17
N TRP A 294 -15.60 -20.75 10.07
CA TRP A 294 -15.01 -20.41 11.35
C TRP A 294 -13.58 -19.87 11.23
N PHE A 295 -12.88 -20.14 10.12
CA PHE A 295 -11.45 -19.87 10.02
C PHE A 295 -11.11 -18.37 10.10
N PRO A 296 -11.70 -17.47 9.29
CA PRO A 296 -11.47 -16.03 9.45
C PRO A 296 -11.95 -15.50 10.82
N GLY A 297 -13.05 -16.05 11.34
CA GLY A 297 -13.57 -15.71 12.66
C GLY A 297 -12.58 -16.01 13.79
N LEU A 298 -11.96 -17.19 13.76
CA LEU A 298 -10.92 -17.58 14.71
C LEU A 298 -9.69 -16.68 14.59
N ILE A 299 -9.23 -16.38 13.37
CA ILE A 299 -8.13 -15.44 13.15
C ILE A 299 -8.45 -14.06 13.76
N SER A 300 -9.68 -13.57 13.57
CA SER A 300 -10.13 -12.32 14.19
C SER A 300 -9.99 -12.34 15.71
N ILE A 301 -10.51 -13.38 16.36
CA ILE A 301 -10.44 -13.55 17.82
C ILE A 301 -8.97 -13.56 18.28
N VAL A 302 -8.10 -14.32 17.59
CA VAL A 302 -6.67 -14.43 17.94
C VAL A 302 -5.96 -13.09 17.81
N LEU A 303 -6.15 -12.36 16.71
CA LEU A 303 -5.50 -11.06 16.50
C LEU A 303 -5.98 -10.01 17.52
N PHE A 304 -7.28 -9.97 17.82
CA PHE A 304 -7.81 -9.07 18.84
C PHE A 304 -7.36 -9.47 20.25
N ALA A 305 -7.32 -10.75 20.59
CA ALA A 305 -6.77 -11.21 21.87
C ALA A 305 -5.30 -10.80 22.02
N GLY A 306 -4.47 -11.03 20.98
CA GLY A 306 -3.09 -10.59 20.95
C GLY A 306 -2.96 -9.08 21.15
N ALA A 307 -3.77 -8.28 20.45
CA ALA A 307 -3.80 -6.83 20.64
C ALA A 307 -4.19 -6.43 22.06
N TYR A 308 -5.18 -7.08 22.67
CA TYR A 308 -5.61 -6.81 24.04
C TYR A 308 -4.45 -6.98 25.04
N PHE A 309 -3.74 -8.10 24.95
CA PHE A 309 -2.61 -8.37 25.84
C PHE A 309 -1.48 -7.34 25.65
N LEU A 310 -1.17 -6.97 24.41
CA LEU A 310 -0.13 -5.99 24.13
C LEU A 310 -0.50 -4.57 24.61
N GLU A 311 -1.76 -4.17 24.49
CA GLU A 311 -2.26 -2.90 25.02
C GLU A 311 -2.31 -2.89 26.55
N LYS A 312 -2.82 -3.96 27.16
CA LYS A 312 -2.89 -4.11 28.62
C LYS A 312 -1.50 -4.08 29.28
N ASN A 313 -0.49 -4.63 28.60
CA ASN A 313 0.89 -4.63 29.07
C ASN A 313 1.67 -3.36 28.69
N HIS A 314 1.00 -2.34 28.13
CA HIS A 314 1.61 -1.05 27.77
C HIS A 314 2.87 -1.16 26.89
N VAL A 315 2.90 -2.15 25.99
CA VAL A 315 4.08 -2.43 25.13
C VAL A 315 4.38 -1.28 24.17
N ALA A 316 3.36 -0.48 23.83
CA ALA A 316 3.48 0.69 22.98
C ALA A 316 2.49 1.79 23.42
N LYS A 317 2.47 2.91 22.69
CA LYS A 317 1.46 3.96 22.89
C LYS A 317 0.06 3.36 22.75
N ALA A 318 -0.86 3.80 23.61
CA ALA A 318 -2.24 3.32 23.63
C ALA A 318 -2.87 3.37 22.24
N GLY A 319 -3.49 2.26 21.83
CA GLY A 319 -4.18 2.12 20.55
C GLY A 319 -3.32 1.65 19.38
N THR A 320 -2.01 1.46 19.58
CA THR A 320 -1.09 1.01 18.52
C THR A 320 -1.41 -0.41 18.03
N TYR A 321 -1.69 -1.33 18.95
CA TYR A 321 -1.98 -2.73 18.60
C TYR A 321 -3.47 -2.94 18.35
N THR A 322 -4.33 -2.11 18.95
CA THR A 322 -5.76 -2.05 18.60
C THR A 322 -5.93 -1.63 17.14
N SER A 323 -5.24 -0.58 16.68
CA SER A 323 -5.29 -0.16 15.28
C SER A 323 -4.66 -1.18 14.34
N LEU A 324 -3.62 -1.89 14.79
CA LEU A 324 -3.04 -3.01 14.06
C LEU A 324 -4.08 -4.09 13.82
N ALA A 325 -4.72 -4.63 14.86
CA ALA A 325 -5.75 -5.67 14.73
C ALA A 325 -6.88 -5.25 13.78
N ILE A 326 -7.42 -4.04 13.95
CA ILE A 326 -8.48 -3.49 13.10
C ILE A 326 -8.03 -3.45 11.63
N THR A 327 -6.84 -2.91 11.37
CA THR A 327 -6.35 -2.74 9.99
C THR A 327 -5.97 -4.08 9.36
N SER A 328 -5.43 -5.02 10.14
CA SER A 328 -5.12 -6.38 9.70
C SER A 328 -6.38 -7.15 9.30
N MET A 329 -7.43 -7.07 10.11
CA MET A 329 -8.72 -7.69 9.76
C MET A 329 -9.37 -7.03 8.56
N PHE A 330 -9.35 -5.69 8.49
CA PHE A 330 -9.86 -4.97 7.33
C PHE A 330 -9.12 -5.36 6.05
N PHE A 331 -7.79 -5.46 6.11
CA PHE A 331 -6.96 -5.93 5.00
C PHE A 331 -7.35 -7.33 4.54
N GLY A 332 -7.53 -8.31 5.44
CA GLY A 332 -7.94 -9.65 5.01
C GLY A 332 -9.36 -9.68 4.42
N LEU A 333 -10.31 -8.96 5.02
CA LEU A 333 -11.70 -8.96 4.55
C LEU A 333 -11.89 -8.34 3.16
N VAL A 334 -11.10 -7.32 2.79
CA VAL A 334 -11.19 -6.77 1.43
C VAL A 334 -10.77 -7.79 0.36
N HIS A 335 -9.95 -8.79 0.73
CA HIS A 335 -9.55 -9.88 -0.15
C HIS A 335 -10.62 -10.98 -0.29
N PHE A 336 -11.84 -10.75 0.19
CA PHE A 336 -12.99 -11.62 -0.08
C PHE A 336 -13.16 -11.98 -1.56
N HIS A 337 -12.83 -11.03 -2.46
CA HIS A 337 -12.90 -11.23 -3.91
C HIS A 337 -11.94 -12.31 -4.45
N ALA A 338 -10.95 -12.75 -3.67
CA ALA A 338 -10.01 -13.80 -4.07
C ALA A 338 -10.65 -15.19 -4.12
N GLY A 339 -11.83 -15.38 -3.51
CA GLY A 339 -12.61 -16.62 -3.63
C GLY A 339 -12.13 -17.79 -2.76
N SER A 340 -11.14 -17.59 -1.88
CA SER A 340 -10.66 -18.59 -0.91
C SER A 340 -10.82 -18.08 0.53
N VAL A 341 -11.50 -18.86 1.37
CA VAL A 341 -11.72 -18.50 2.79
C VAL A 341 -10.40 -18.53 3.56
N ILE A 342 -9.52 -19.47 3.22
CA ILE A 342 -8.20 -19.60 3.80
C ILE A 342 -7.36 -18.37 3.42
N PHE A 343 -7.44 -17.92 2.17
CA PHE A 343 -6.75 -16.71 1.72
C PHE A 343 -7.17 -15.48 2.53
N VAL A 344 -8.46 -15.28 2.81
CA VAL A 344 -8.95 -14.17 3.65
C VAL A 344 -8.32 -14.21 5.05
N GLY A 345 -8.32 -15.37 5.70
CA GLY A 345 -7.74 -15.52 7.03
C GLY A 345 -6.21 -15.32 7.04
N LEU A 346 -5.49 -15.91 6.08
CA LEU A 346 -4.04 -15.74 5.95
C LEU A 346 -3.66 -14.30 5.58
N ALA A 347 -4.45 -13.62 4.74
CA ALA A 347 -4.27 -12.20 4.43
C ALA A 347 -4.42 -11.33 5.69
N SER A 348 -5.34 -11.65 6.60
CA SER A 348 -5.42 -10.97 7.90
C SER A 348 -4.14 -11.15 8.74
N VAL A 349 -3.57 -12.35 8.77
CA VAL A 349 -2.30 -12.62 9.49
C VAL A 349 -1.13 -11.90 8.80
N ALA A 350 -1.07 -11.92 7.48
CA ALA A 350 -0.07 -11.19 6.71
C ALA A 350 -0.16 -9.68 6.99
N GLY A 351 -1.38 -9.14 7.04
CA GLY A 351 -1.64 -7.75 7.41
C GLY A 351 -1.10 -7.38 8.80
N TRP A 352 -1.09 -8.32 9.75
CA TRP A 352 -0.42 -8.13 11.05
C TRP A 352 1.10 -8.01 10.90
N ALA A 353 1.74 -8.87 10.10
CA ALA A 353 3.18 -8.80 9.84
C ALA A 353 3.58 -7.48 9.18
N TYR A 354 2.79 -7.00 8.21
CA TYR A 354 3.06 -5.74 7.51
C TYR A 354 2.90 -4.55 8.47
N GLY A 355 1.81 -4.53 9.24
CA GLY A 355 1.54 -3.47 10.19
C GLY A 355 2.50 -3.45 11.38
N TYR A 356 2.99 -4.60 11.84
CA TYR A 356 4.05 -4.69 12.84
C TYR A 356 5.38 -4.12 12.29
N THR A 357 5.74 -4.49 11.06
CA THR A 357 6.91 -3.92 10.37
C THR A 357 6.79 -2.40 10.28
N TYR A 358 5.63 -1.87 9.91
CA TYR A 358 5.37 -0.44 9.89
C TYR A 358 5.48 0.20 11.28
N ILE A 359 4.95 -0.42 12.34
CA ILE A 359 5.05 0.10 13.72
C ILE A 359 6.51 0.29 14.13
N LYS A 360 7.37 -0.68 13.81
CA LYS A 360 8.79 -0.70 14.21
C LYS A 360 9.68 0.19 13.34
N THR A 361 9.38 0.31 12.05
CA THR A 361 10.21 1.05 11.09
C THR A 361 9.71 2.46 10.78
N LYS A 362 8.41 2.72 11.04
CA LYS A 362 7.68 3.93 10.63
C LYS A 362 7.85 4.25 9.14
N ASN A 363 7.85 3.21 8.31
CA ASN A 363 8.17 3.33 6.90
C ASN A 363 7.37 2.33 6.05
N VAL A 364 6.60 2.85 5.09
CA VAL A 364 5.73 2.02 4.25
C VAL A 364 6.49 1.21 3.20
N PHE A 365 7.70 1.61 2.82
CA PHE A 365 8.51 0.83 1.88
C PHE A 365 8.97 -0.50 2.50
N TYR A 366 9.27 -0.52 3.81
CA TYR A 366 9.57 -1.79 4.49
C TYR A 366 8.33 -2.67 4.67
N ALA A 367 7.16 -2.08 4.95
CA ALA A 367 5.91 -2.84 4.98
C ALA A 367 5.58 -3.43 3.60
N ALA A 368 5.74 -2.63 2.53
CA ALA A 368 5.58 -3.06 1.14
C ALA A 368 6.58 -4.15 0.75
N LEU A 369 7.78 -4.14 1.33
CA LEU A 369 8.75 -5.21 1.11
C LEU A 369 8.27 -6.52 1.69
N VAL A 370 7.79 -6.53 2.94
CA VAL A 370 7.22 -7.74 3.56
C VAL A 370 6.01 -8.22 2.79
N HIS A 371 5.14 -7.31 2.37
CA HIS A 371 3.99 -7.64 1.54
C HIS A 371 4.41 -8.27 0.21
N CYS A 372 5.32 -7.65 -0.53
CA CYS A 372 5.85 -8.23 -1.76
C CYS A 372 6.45 -9.63 -1.54
N LEU A 373 7.25 -9.80 -0.48
CA LEU A 373 7.83 -11.10 -0.13
C LEU A 373 6.77 -12.16 0.19
N VAL A 374 5.67 -11.79 0.86
CA VAL A 374 4.54 -12.68 1.12
C VAL A 374 3.84 -13.07 -0.18
N ASN A 375 3.58 -12.12 -1.09
CA ASN A 375 2.98 -12.43 -2.39
C ASN A 375 3.90 -13.34 -3.22
N CYS A 376 5.21 -13.07 -3.23
CA CYS A 376 6.18 -13.96 -3.87
C CYS A 376 6.30 -15.33 -3.18
N SER A 377 5.90 -15.44 -1.91
CA SER A 377 5.87 -16.72 -1.19
C SER A 377 4.68 -17.58 -1.60
N GLU A 378 3.64 -17.02 -2.23
CA GLU A 378 2.54 -17.81 -2.77
C GLU A 378 3.02 -18.88 -3.75
N PHE A 379 4.05 -18.57 -4.55
CA PHE A 379 4.73 -19.53 -5.43
C PHE A 379 5.37 -20.71 -4.67
N LEU A 380 5.65 -20.56 -3.37
CA LEU A 380 6.21 -21.62 -2.53
C LEU A 380 5.11 -22.53 -1.96
N PHE A 381 3.92 -22.00 -1.70
CA PHE A 381 2.88 -22.72 -0.98
C PHE A 381 1.66 -23.10 -1.85
N SER A 382 1.64 -22.69 -3.13
CA SER A 382 0.54 -22.95 -4.08
C SER A 382 -0.86 -22.63 -3.52
N LEU A 383 -0.96 -21.57 -2.72
CA LEU A 383 -2.16 -21.27 -1.93
C LEU A 383 -3.41 -21.03 -2.80
N HIS A 384 -3.26 -20.57 -4.05
CA HIS A 384 -4.36 -20.44 -5.01
C HIS A 384 -5.08 -21.76 -5.34
N THR A 385 -4.43 -22.90 -5.13
CA THR A 385 -5.06 -24.22 -5.36
C THR A 385 -5.96 -24.67 -4.20
N ILE A 386 -5.87 -23.98 -3.06
CA ILE A 386 -6.56 -24.33 -1.83
C ILE A 386 -7.84 -23.48 -1.74
N LYS A 387 -8.96 -24.09 -2.13
CA LYS A 387 -10.29 -23.47 -2.09
C LYS A 387 -10.86 -23.45 -0.67
#